data_AF-A0AAX2FJH4-F1
#
_entry.id   AF-A0AAX2FJH4-F1
#
_cell.length_a   1.000
_cell.length_b   1.000
_cell.length_c   1.000
_cell.angle_alpha   90.00
_cell.angle_beta   90.00
_cell.angle_gamma   90.00
#
_symmetry.space_group_name_H-M   'P 1'
#
loop_
_entity.id
_entity.type
_entity.pdbx_description
1 polymer ?
#
loop_
_entity_poly.entity_id
_entity_poly.type
_entity_poly.pdbx_seq_one_letter_code
_entity_poly.pdbx_strand_id
1 'polypeptide(L)'
;MNNNVLYDITTYDLKGLCTHFNIEEEDILDFFNVIALKGIQSNAESFLKYFKIDSARVLEKEIYLTSLHVTTVNDQLDSIKKFGLVNLQQAVTLETPLQKYLLKKDISIDIERKTIVYNGQIIDIGKSFTSINDSLDWVIYKLFIDYAITSFFTTDDATKYLGKVHERPEFLKNLSKLLNAPEINDDWKEKHCCYVLKFQSHLSNFDCMSFGGVESNNQELEKRIWIIDKVLENQRYGYEETCYSHLKGPVSIPFRDIKTIYTLDEYKNAYHVK
;
A
#
# COMPACT_ATOMS: atom_id res chain seq x y z
N MET A 1 24.28 11.15 -14.04
CA MET A 1 22.86 11.56 -13.96
C MET A 1 22.17 10.59 -13.01
N ASN A 2 21.21 11.05 -12.21
CA ASN A 2 20.49 10.17 -11.29
C ASN A 2 19.65 9.19 -12.14
N ASN A 3 19.95 7.89 -12.11
CA ASN A 3 19.30 6.90 -12.99
C ASN A 3 17.91 6.47 -12.50
N ASN A 4 17.37 7.19 -11.52
CA ASN A 4 16.16 6.85 -10.81
C ASN A 4 15.08 7.86 -11.16
N VAL A 5 13.85 7.37 -11.35
CA VAL A 5 12.66 8.19 -11.53
C VAL A 5 11.63 7.84 -10.46
N LEU A 6 11.05 8.88 -9.87
CA LEU A 6 9.91 8.74 -8.95
C LEU A 6 8.64 9.02 -9.72
N TYR A 7 7.72 8.07 -9.71
CA TYR A 7 6.35 8.26 -10.14
C TYR A 7 5.48 8.49 -8.92
N ASP A 8 4.94 9.71 -8.81
CA ASP A 8 3.98 10.04 -7.76
C ASP A 8 2.55 9.67 -8.16
N ILE A 9 2.29 8.37 -8.23
CA ILE A 9 1.00 7.84 -8.69
C ILE A 9 -0.16 8.07 -7.71
N THR A 10 0.14 8.61 -6.52
CA THR A 10 -0.88 9.09 -5.57
C THR A 10 -1.45 10.46 -5.95
N THR A 11 -0.88 11.11 -6.97
CA THR A 11 -1.27 12.44 -7.43
C THR A 11 -1.60 12.44 -8.93
N TYR A 12 -2.00 13.58 -9.46
CA TYR A 12 -2.14 13.81 -10.91
C TYR A 12 -0.83 14.21 -11.61
N ASP A 13 0.31 14.07 -10.92
CA ASP A 13 1.61 14.56 -11.38
C ASP A 13 2.16 13.76 -12.58
N LEU A 14 2.51 14.48 -13.65
CA LEU A 14 3.12 13.93 -14.87
C LEU A 14 4.66 13.90 -14.81
N LYS A 15 5.29 14.48 -13.78
CA LYS A 15 6.74 14.63 -13.65
C LYS A 15 7.51 13.31 -13.76
N GLY A 16 6.92 12.21 -13.32
CA GLY A 16 7.50 10.88 -13.49
C GLY A 16 7.69 10.53 -14.97
N LEU A 17 6.68 10.75 -15.81
CA LEU A 17 6.77 10.56 -17.27
C LEU A 17 7.77 11.53 -17.91
N CYS A 18 7.66 12.82 -17.56
CA CYS A 18 8.55 13.86 -18.08
C CYS A 18 10.02 13.53 -17.81
N THR A 19 10.32 13.16 -16.55
CA THR A 19 11.66 12.78 -16.12
C THR A 19 12.11 11.48 -16.78
N HIS A 20 11.23 10.48 -16.91
CA HIS A 20 11.60 9.19 -17.48
C HIS A 20 12.02 9.35 -18.94
N PHE A 21 11.19 10.01 -19.75
CA PHE A 21 11.36 10.04 -21.20
C PHE A 21 11.99 11.32 -21.74
N ASN A 22 12.32 12.27 -20.86
CA ASN A 22 12.82 13.60 -21.20
C ASN A 22 11.86 14.31 -22.17
N ILE A 23 10.60 14.41 -21.73
CA ILE A 23 9.47 15.03 -22.42
C ILE A 23 8.96 16.17 -21.53
N GLU A 24 8.55 17.29 -22.12
CA GLU A 24 7.97 18.39 -21.36
C GLU A 24 6.48 18.12 -21.05
N GLU A 25 5.97 18.66 -19.95
CA GLU A 25 4.58 18.43 -19.55
C GLU A 25 3.58 18.93 -20.63
N GLU A 26 3.90 20.07 -21.26
CA GLU A 26 3.14 20.66 -22.36
C GLU A 26 2.97 19.69 -23.53
N ASP A 27 4.02 18.93 -23.88
CA ASP A 27 3.95 17.93 -24.94
C ASP A 27 2.99 16.78 -24.59
N ILE A 28 2.90 16.40 -23.31
CA ILE A 28 1.95 15.38 -22.84
C ILE A 28 0.52 15.90 -22.92
N LEU A 29 0.30 17.18 -22.60
CA LEU A 29 -1.01 17.83 -22.77
C LEU A 29 -1.41 17.93 -24.24
N ASP A 30 -0.46 18.19 -25.13
CA ASP A 30 -0.70 18.18 -26.57
C ASP A 30 -0.99 16.77 -27.10
N PHE A 31 -0.28 15.75 -26.62
CA PHE A 31 -0.61 14.35 -26.88
C PHE A 31 -2.08 14.06 -26.56
N PHE A 32 -2.52 14.46 -25.37
CA PHE A 32 -3.90 14.32 -24.89
C PHE A 32 -4.93 15.00 -25.80
N ASN A 33 -4.61 16.17 -26.37
CA ASN A 33 -5.48 16.86 -27.32
C ASN A 33 -5.52 16.15 -28.68
N VAL A 34 -4.37 15.76 -29.21
CA VAL A 34 -4.25 15.14 -30.53
C VAL A 34 -4.96 13.79 -30.60
N ILE A 35 -4.82 12.94 -29.58
CA ILE A 35 -5.50 11.64 -29.55
C ILE A 35 -7.01 11.79 -29.41
N ALA A 36 -7.49 12.77 -28.63
CA ALA A 36 -8.91 13.02 -28.45
C ALA A 36 -9.56 13.46 -29.77
N LEU A 37 -8.92 14.35 -30.52
CA LEU A 37 -9.37 14.76 -31.87
C LEU A 37 -9.43 13.60 -32.86
N LYS A 38 -8.59 12.57 -32.68
CA LYS A 38 -8.55 11.36 -33.51
C LYS A 38 -9.48 10.25 -33.02
N GLY A 39 -10.19 10.45 -31.91
CA GLY A 39 -11.01 9.41 -31.28
C GLY A 39 -10.19 8.21 -30.80
N ILE A 40 -8.90 8.41 -30.50
CA ILE A 40 -8.00 7.36 -30.00
C ILE A 40 -8.01 7.41 -28.47
N GLN A 41 -8.03 6.23 -27.84
CA GLN A 41 -7.94 6.11 -26.39
C GLN A 41 -6.59 6.63 -25.88
N SER A 42 -6.64 7.35 -24.76
CA SER A 42 -5.45 7.82 -24.05
C SER A 42 -4.92 6.73 -23.13
N ASN A 43 -3.92 6.00 -23.60
CA ASN A 43 -3.33 4.86 -22.88
C ASN A 43 -1.81 4.78 -23.14
N ALA A 44 -1.13 3.88 -22.44
CA ALA A 44 0.31 3.69 -22.59
C ALA A 44 0.73 3.36 -24.03
N GLU A 45 -0.03 2.54 -24.76
CA GLU A 45 0.30 2.17 -26.15
C GLU A 45 0.31 3.39 -27.07
N SER A 46 -0.75 4.20 -27.04
CA SER A 46 -0.86 5.42 -27.85
C SER A 46 0.19 6.46 -27.45
N PHE A 47 0.49 6.59 -26.16
CA PHE A 47 1.55 7.46 -25.64
C PHE A 47 2.92 7.07 -26.18
N LEU A 48 3.32 5.80 -26.00
CA LEU A 48 4.60 5.29 -26.46
C LEU A 48 4.75 5.42 -27.98
N LYS A 49 3.67 5.17 -28.74
CA LYS A 49 3.65 5.37 -30.19
C LYS A 49 3.79 6.83 -30.60
N TYR A 50 3.10 7.75 -29.92
CA TYR A 50 3.14 9.18 -30.22
C TYR A 50 4.56 9.74 -30.04
N PHE A 51 5.21 9.39 -28.92
CA PHE A 51 6.57 9.83 -28.59
C PHE A 51 7.68 8.96 -29.16
N LYS A 52 7.33 7.91 -29.92
CA LYS A 52 8.28 6.95 -30.52
C LYS A 52 9.22 6.34 -29.49
N ILE A 53 8.67 5.94 -28.35
CA ILE A 53 9.37 5.29 -27.25
C ILE A 53 9.28 3.78 -27.45
N ASP A 54 10.42 3.11 -27.50
CA ASP A 54 10.50 1.65 -27.54
C ASP A 54 10.61 1.03 -26.13
N SER A 55 10.54 -0.30 -26.06
CA SER A 55 10.60 -1.03 -24.79
C SER A 55 11.94 -0.86 -24.07
N ALA A 56 13.05 -0.66 -24.78
CA ALA A 56 14.35 -0.44 -24.17
C ALA A 56 14.36 0.88 -23.38
N ARG A 57 13.75 1.93 -23.93
CA ARG A 57 13.58 3.22 -23.23
C ARG A 57 12.63 3.12 -22.04
N VAL A 58 11.58 2.29 -22.11
CA VAL A 58 10.69 2.03 -20.95
C VAL A 58 11.44 1.35 -19.79
N LEU A 59 12.43 0.53 -20.10
CA LEU A 59 13.23 -0.22 -19.13
C LEU A 59 14.49 0.53 -18.66
N GLU A 60 14.78 1.71 -19.20
CA GLU A 60 16.08 2.39 -19.05
C GLU A 60 16.39 2.83 -17.61
N LYS A 61 15.36 3.23 -16.84
CA LYS A 61 15.53 3.84 -15.51
C LYS A 61 15.04 2.95 -14.39
N GLU A 62 15.65 3.11 -13.21
CA GLU A 62 15.12 2.52 -11.98
C GLU A 62 13.87 3.29 -11.53
N ILE A 63 12.81 2.58 -11.18
CA ILE A 63 11.51 3.19 -10.85
C ILE A 63 11.25 3.08 -9.36
N TYR A 64 10.90 4.22 -8.77
CA TYR A 64 10.27 4.31 -7.47
C TYR A 64 8.83 4.76 -7.64
N LEU A 65 7.94 4.18 -6.84
CA LEU A 65 6.52 4.54 -6.81
C LEU A 65 6.17 5.10 -5.44
N THR A 66 5.30 6.11 -5.40
CA THR A 66 4.66 6.52 -4.16
C THR A 66 3.42 5.68 -3.87
N SER A 67 3.07 5.59 -2.59
CA SER A 67 1.83 4.96 -2.15
C SER A 67 1.37 5.53 -0.80
N LEU A 68 0.07 5.50 -0.55
CA LEU A 68 -0.57 5.94 0.69
C LEU A 68 -0.90 4.75 1.58
N HIS A 69 -0.41 4.74 2.81
CA HIS A 69 -0.75 3.74 3.81
C HIS A 69 -1.47 4.38 4.99
N VAL A 70 -2.63 3.82 5.36
CA VAL A 70 -3.39 4.26 6.54
C VAL A 70 -2.96 3.40 7.72
N THR A 71 -2.58 4.05 8.83
CA THR A 71 -2.19 3.36 10.06
C THR A 71 -2.80 4.03 11.28
N THR A 72 -2.81 3.31 12.40
CA THR A 72 -3.24 3.83 13.70
C THR A 72 -2.18 3.55 14.75
N VAL A 73 -1.77 4.56 15.50
CA VAL A 73 -0.73 4.46 16.54
C VAL A 73 -1.06 5.34 17.75
N ASN A 74 -0.44 5.08 18.90
CA ASN A 74 -0.60 5.87 20.12
C ASN A 74 0.73 6.27 20.78
N ASP A 75 1.83 6.15 20.05
CA ASP A 75 3.21 6.36 20.53
C ASP A 75 3.89 7.56 19.86
N GLN A 76 3.11 8.54 19.39
CA GLN A 76 3.64 9.74 18.71
C GLN A 76 4.58 9.42 17.52
N LEU A 77 4.29 8.30 16.84
CA LEU A 77 5.03 7.79 15.67
C LEU A 77 6.44 7.27 16.02
N ASP A 78 6.77 7.06 17.29
CA ASP A 78 8.12 6.64 17.70
C ASP A 78 8.51 5.26 17.15
N SER A 79 7.58 4.30 17.15
CA SER A 79 7.79 3.01 16.49
C SER A 79 8.03 3.15 14.98
N ILE A 80 7.32 4.06 14.30
CA ILE A 80 7.48 4.30 12.86
C ILE A 80 8.84 4.95 12.59
N LYS A 81 9.30 5.89 13.43
CA LYS A 81 10.65 6.47 13.33
C LYS A 81 11.74 5.41 13.54
N LYS A 82 11.53 4.50 14.50
CA LYS A 82 12.49 3.46 14.89
C LYS A 82 12.58 2.31 13.88
N PHE A 83 11.45 1.78 13.45
CA PHE A 83 11.36 0.55 12.65
C PHE A 83 10.93 0.78 11.20
N GLY A 84 10.41 1.96 10.87
CA GLY A 84 9.72 2.22 9.61
C GLY A 84 8.29 1.68 9.62
N LEU A 85 7.70 1.60 8.42
CA LEU A 85 6.45 0.89 8.21
C LEU A 85 6.78 -0.60 7.99
N VAL A 86 6.23 -1.45 8.85
CA VAL A 86 6.57 -2.88 8.92
C VAL A 86 5.35 -3.75 8.58
N ASN A 87 5.60 -4.99 8.16
CA ASN A 87 4.54 -5.96 7.89
C ASN A 87 3.86 -6.45 9.19
N LEU A 88 2.75 -7.19 9.09
CA LEU A 88 1.99 -7.61 10.27
C LEU A 88 2.79 -8.52 11.22
N GLN A 89 3.60 -9.44 10.69
CA GLN A 89 4.44 -10.32 11.51
C GLN A 89 5.43 -9.50 12.35
N GLN A 90 6.08 -8.52 11.73
CA GLN A 90 6.96 -7.58 12.41
C GLN A 90 6.18 -6.71 13.40
N ALA A 91 4.97 -6.26 13.05
CA ALA A 91 4.14 -5.43 13.93
C ALA A 91 3.75 -6.15 15.23
N VAL A 92 3.52 -7.46 15.22
CA VAL A 92 3.17 -8.24 16.42
C VAL A 92 4.39 -8.78 17.19
N THR A 93 5.59 -8.69 16.63
CA THR A 93 6.83 -9.22 17.25
C THR A 93 7.79 -8.13 17.73
N LEU A 94 7.94 -7.04 16.97
CA LEU A 94 8.74 -5.88 17.36
C LEU A 94 8.03 -5.07 18.44
N GLU A 95 8.77 -4.17 19.09
CA GLU A 95 8.29 -3.31 20.18
C GLU A 95 7.38 -2.17 19.69
N THR A 96 6.31 -2.50 18.95
CA THR A 96 5.36 -1.56 18.34
C THR A 96 4.12 -1.32 19.23
N PRO A 97 3.28 -0.30 18.94
CA PRO A 97 1.99 -0.11 19.59
C PRO A 97 1.10 -1.36 19.57
N LEU A 98 1.06 -2.09 18.44
CA LEU A 98 0.24 -3.29 18.29
C LEU A 98 0.72 -4.40 19.23
N GLN A 99 2.02 -4.68 19.26
CA GLN A 99 2.58 -5.69 20.14
C GLN A 99 2.37 -5.34 21.62
N LYS A 100 2.63 -4.08 22.00
CA LYS A 100 2.44 -3.61 23.38
C LYS A 100 0.98 -3.69 23.81
N TYR A 101 0.06 -3.39 22.89
CA TYR A 101 -1.38 -3.49 23.12
C TYR A 101 -1.82 -4.95 23.35
N LEU A 102 -1.37 -5.87 22.50
CA LEU A 102 -1.68 -7.29 22.63
C LEU A 102 -1.18 -7.84 23.98
N LEU A 103 0.06 -7.53 24.36
CA LEU A 103 0.61 -7.95 25.65
C LEU A 103 -0.19 -7.41 26.84
N LYS A 104 -0.67 -6.16 26.79
CA LYS A 104 -1.55 -5.59 27.83
C LYS A 104 -2.92 -6.27 27.92
N LYS A 105 -3.31 -7.02 26.90
CA LYS A 105 -4.53 -7.84 26.85
C LYS A 105 -4.26 -9.31 27.14
N ASP A 106 -3.09 -9.64 27.69
CA ASP A 106 -2.63 -11.01 27.95
C ASP A 106 -2.59 -11.87 26.68
N ILE A 107 -2.33 -11.25 25.53
CA ILE A 107 -2.18 -11.91 24.23
C ILE A 107 -0.71 -11.84 23.81
N SER A 108 -0.08 -13.00 23.61
CA SER A 108 1.24 -13.08 22.99
C SER A 108 1.19 -13.94 21.73
N ILE A 109 1.79 -13.46 20.65
CA ILE A 109 1.87 -14.16 19.37
C ILE A 109 3.32 -14.52 19.09
N ASP A 110 3.59 -15.80 18.89
CA ASP A 110 4.90 -16.32 18.49
C ASP A 110 4.81 -16.81 17.05
N ILE A 111 5.40 -16.03 16.13
CA ILE A 111 5.39 -16.32 14.69
C ILE A 111 6.27 -17.54 14.36
N GLU A 112 7.37 -17.74 15.07
CA GLU A 112 8.30 -18.85 14.83
C GLU A 112 7.72 -20.18 15.31
N ARG A 113 7.18 -20.20 16.54
CA ARG A 113 6.51 -21.37 17.10
C ARG A 113 5.09 -21.56 16.58
N LYS A 114 4.57 -20.56 15.87
CA LYS A 114 3.20 -20.51 15.33
C LYS A 114 2.15 -20.76 16.41
N THR A 115 2.22 -19.98 17.48
CA THR A 115 1.25 -20.05 18.58
C THR A 115 0.72 -18.68 18.98
N ILE A 116 -0.52 -18.66 19.47
CA ILE A 116 -1.11 -17.53 20.19
C ILE A 116 -1.41 -18.00 21.60
N VAL A 117 -0.95 -17.24 22.60
CA VAL A 117 -1.32 -17.45 24.01
C VAL A 117 -2.32 -16.39 24.41
N TYR A 118 -3.45 -16.81 25.00
CA TYR A 118 -4.46 -15.91 25.54
C TYR A 118 -5.13 -16.55 26.77
N ASN A 119 -5.20 -15.84 27.90
CA ASN A 119 -5.80 -16.33 29.15
C ASN A 119 -5.31 -17.72 29.58
N GLY A 120 -4.00 -17.99 29.38
CA GLY A 120 -3.37 -19.28 29.70
C GLY A 120 -3.66 -20.41 28.70
N GLN A 121 -4.48 -20.18 27.67
CA GLN A 121 -4.71 -21.12 26.57
C GLN A 121 -3.66 -20.91 25.47
N ILE A 122 -3.22 -22.01 24.85
CA ILE A 122 -2.32 -22.00 23.71
C ILE A 122 -3.12 -22.43 22.48
N ILE A 123 -3.18 -21.55 21.49
CA ILE A 123 -3.84 -21.77 20.20
C ILE A 123 -2.75 -22.03 19.17
N ASP A 124 -2.83 -23.18 18.49
CA ASP A 124 -1.95 -23.54 17.39
C ASP A 124 -2.40 -22.84 16.10
N ILE A 125 -1.51 -22.00 15.54
CA ILE A 125 -1.68 -21.32 14.25
C ILE A 125 -0.72 -21.88 13.19
N GLY A 126 -0.11 -23.03 13.45
CA GLY A 126 0.75 -23.78 12.52
C GLY A 126 0.00 -24.74 11.62
N LYS A 127 -1.28 -25.03 11.91
CA LYS A 127 -2.12 -25.86 11.04
C LYS A 127 -2.28 -25.22 9.65
N SER A 128 -2.40 -26.06 8.63
CA SER A 128 -2.67 -25.60 7.27
C SER A 128 -4.00 -24.86 7.21
N PHE A 129 -4.04 -23.73 6.50
CA PHE A 129 -5.28 -23.03 6.18
C PHE A 129 -6.23 -23.98 5.42
N THR A 130 -7.47 -24.15 5.90
CA THR A 130 -8.44 -25.05 5.28
C THR A 130 -9.61 -24.32 4.62
N SER A 131 -10.11 -23.24 5.22
CA SER A 131 -11.19 -22.43 4.63
C SER A 131 -11.32 -21.03 5.27
N ILE A 132 -11.90 -20.08 4.54
CA ILE A 132 -12.23 -18.72 5.05
C ILE A 132 -13.44 -18.68 6.01
N ASN A 133 -14.01 -19.81 6.45
CA ASN A 133 -15.21 -19.79 7.30
C ASN A 133 -14.89 -19.88 8.81
N ASP A 134 -13.66 -20.27 9.17
CA ASP A 134 -13.19 -20.35 10.55
C ASP A 134 -12.42 -19.07 10.94
N SER A 135 -12.69 -18.54 12.13
CA SER A 135 -11.98 -17.36 12.67
C SER A 135 -10.49 -17.65 12.86
N LEU A 136 -10.12 -18.90 13.19
CA LEU A 136 -8.73 -19.32 13.31
C LEU A 136 -8.03 -19.30 11.95
N ASP A 137 -8.69 -19.81 10.90
CA ASP A 137 -8.13 -19.82 9.55
C ASP A 137 -7.95 -18.39 9.01
N TRP A 138 -8.83 -17.45 9.34
CA TRP A 138 -8.63 -16.03 9.03
C TRP A 138 -7.42 -15.40 9.72
N VAL A 139 -7.19 -15.75 10.99
CA VAL A 139 -6.00 -15.29 11.73
C VAL A 139 -4.72 -15.86 11.11
N ILE A 140 -4.71 -17.15 10.76
CA ILE A 140 -3.61 -17.80 10.04
C ILE A 140 -3.38 -17.11 8.69
N TYR A 141 -4.45 -16.87 7.92
CA TYR A 141 -4.38 -16.20 6.63
C TYR A 141 -3.74 -14.81 6.76
N LYS A 142 -4.20 -13.98 7.70
CA LYS A 142 -3.61 -12.65 7.92
C LYS A 142 -2.14 -12.71 8.37
N LEU A 143 -1.77 -13.65 9.23
CA LEU A 143 -0.41 -13.72 9.75
C LEU A 143 0.61 -14.30 8.75
N PHE A 144 0.20 -15.18 7.84
CA PHE A 144 1.15 -15.93 7.00
C PHE A 144 0.93 -15.79 5.49
N ILE A 145 -0.22 -15.28 5.05
CA ILE A 145 -0.54 -15.13 3.62
C ILE A 145 -0.74 -13.64 3.29
N ASP A 146 -1.60 -12.95 4.04
CA ASP A 146 -1.96 -11.53 3.86
C ASP A 146 -1.35 -10.66 4.98
N TYR A 147 -0.05 -10.82 5.20
CA TYR A 147 0.70 -10.10 6.24
C TYR A 147 1.46 -8.90 5.69
N ALA A 148 1.56 -8.78 4.36
CA ALA A 148 2.32 -7.73 3.70
C ALA A 148 1.68 -6.35 3.93
N ILE A 149 2.47 -5.30 3.71
CA ILE A 149 1.95 -3.93 3.71
C ILE A 149 1.05 -3.76 2.48
N THR A 150 -0.23 -3.49 2.73
CA THR A 150 -1.20 -3.08 1.74
C THR A 150 -1.48 -1.58 1.89
N SER A 151 -1.55 -0.89 0.76
CA SER A 151 -1.63 0.57 0.65
C SER A 151 -2.37 0.96 -0.63
N PHE A 152 -2.41 2.25 -0.97
CA PHE A 152 -3.14 2.78 -2.11
C PHE A 152 -2.19 3.47 -3.07
N PHE A 153 -2.14 3.00 -4.32
CA PHE A 153 -1.57 3.79 -5.40
C PHE A 153 -2.49 4.97 -5.69
N THR A 154 -3.79 4.72 -5.86
CA THR A 154 -4.81 5.77 -6.09
C THR A 154 -6.07 5.45 -5.30
N THR A 155 -6.75 6.47 -4.81
CA THR A 155 -8.06 6.36 -4.17
C THR A 155 -8.65 7.76 -4.03
N ASP A 156 -9.97 7.86 -4.08
CA ASP A 156 -10.69 9.11 -3.76
C ASP A 156 -10.59 9.45 -2.27
N ASP A 157 -10.59 8.44 -1.41
CA ASP A 157 -10.43 8.58 0.04
C ASP A 157 -9.93 7.26 0.66
N ALA A 158 -8.66 7.26 1.07
CA ALA A 158 -8.02 6.11 1.72
C ALA A 158 -8.72 5.70 3.03
N THR A 159 -9.50 6.60 3.64
CA THR A 159 -10.20 6.34 4.91
C THR A 159 -11.56 5.67 4.71
N LYS A 160 -12.14 5.70 3.50
CA LYS A 160 -13.39 5.00 3.17
C LYS A 160 -13.22 3.50 2.91
N TYR A 161 -11.99 2.98 2.97
CA TYR A 161 -11.74 1.56 2.84
C TYR A 161 -12.60 0.74 3.80
N LEU A 162 -13.29 -0.28 3.25
CA LEU A 162 -14.33 -1.05 3.96
C LEU A 162 -13.80 -1.80 5.19
N GLY A 163 -12.50 -2.11 5.23
CA GLY A 163 -11.85 -2.69 6.41
C GLY A 163 -11.76 -1.76 7.62
N LYS A 164 -12.11 -0.46 7.45
CA LYS A 164 -12.03 0.58 8.49
C LYS A 164 -10.66 0.68 9.14
N VAL A 165 -9.62 0.63 8.30
CA VAL A 165 -8.21 0.68 8.73
C VAL A 165 -7.83 2.00 9.42
N HIS A 166 -8.62 3.05 9.19
CA HIS A 166 -8.51 4.32 9.90
C HIS A 166 -8.94 4.25 11.37
N GLU A 167 -9.68 3.20 11.78
CA GLU A 167 -10.09 3.01 13.17
C GLU A 167 -9.17 2.02 13.90
N ARG A 168 -8.66 1.00 13.20
CA ARG A 168 -7.80 -0.06 13.78
C ARG A 168 -7.16 -0.95 12.70
N PRO A 169 -6.12 -1.71 13.02
CA PRO A 169 -5.66 -2.82 12.18
C PRO A 169 -6.75 -3.86 11.97
N GLU A 170 -7.02 -4.25 10.73
CA GLU A 170 -8.03 -5.27 10.40
C GLU A 170 -7.77 -6.60 11.11
N PHE A 171 -6.50 -6.92 11.38
CA PHE A 171 -6.09 -8.08 12.15
C PHE A 171 -6.77 -8.17 13.53
N LEU A 172 -6.97 -7.04 14.23
CA LEU A 172 -7.61 -7.04 15.55
C LEU A 172 -9.07 -7.49 15.49
N LYS A 173 -9.79 -7.20 14.40
CA LYS A 173 -11.17 -7.68 14.19
C LYS A 173 -11.21 -9.21 14.07
N ASN A 174 -10.24 -9.81 13.38
CA ASN A 174 -10.18 -11.26 13.19
C ASN A 174 -9.74 -11.95 14.48
N LEU A 175 -8.76 -11.37 15.17
CA LEU A 175 -8.26 -11.87 16.44
C LEU A 175 -9.33 -11.79 17.54
N SER A 176 -10.07 -10.68 17.67
CA SER A 176 -11.14 -10.54 18.67
C SER A 176 -12.25 -11.57 18.48
N LYS A 177 -12.59 -11.89 17.24
CA LYS A 177 -13.55 -12.94 16.91
C LYS A 177 -13.04 -14.33 17.28
N LEU A 178 -11.77 -14.64 16.99
CA LEU A 178 -11.14 -15.91 17.39
C LEU A 178 -11.14 -16.08 18.91
N LEU A 179 -10.78 -15.03 19.64
CA LEU A 179 -10.63 -15.05 21.10
C LEU A 179 -11.96 -14.84 21.85
N ASN A 180 -13.06 -14.61 21.12
CA ASN A 180 -14.37 -14.22 21.68
C ASN A 180 -14.26 -13.04 22.66
N ALA A 181 -13.50 -12.02 22.27
CA ALA A 181 -13.09 -10.87 23.09
C ALA A 181 -13.28 -9.56 22.30
N PRO A 182 -14.53 -9.10 22.09
CA PRO A 182 -14.83 -7.94 21.25
C PRO A 182 -14.17 -6.64 21.73
N GLU A 183 -13.89 -6.50 23.02
CA GLU A 183 -13.20 -5.34 23.61
C GLU A 183 -11.79 -5.10 23.06
N ILE A 184 -11.14 -6.12 22.49
CA ILE A 184 -9.85 -5.97 21.78
C ILE A 184 -9.99 -5.01 20.59
N ASN A 185 -11.16 -5.02 19.96
CA ASN A 185 -11.46 -4.20 18.80
C ASN A 185 -11.77 -2.75 19.20
N ASP A 186 -12.59 -2.59 20.23
CA ASP A 186 -13.20 -1.30 20.59
C ASP A 186 -12.22 -0.43 21.37
N ASP A 187 -11.45 -1.02 22.29
CA ASP A 187 -10.41 -0.32 23.06
C ASP A 187 -9.34 0.32 22.16
N TRP A 188 -9.01 -0.31 21.03
CA TRP A 188 -8.00 0.22 20.12
C TRP A 188 -8.48 1.54 19.52
N LYS A 189 -9.72 1.57 19.02
CA LYS A 189 -10.30 2.71 18.32
C LYS A 189 -10.32 3.98 19.17
N GLU A 190 -10.51 3.85 20.49
CA GLU A 190 -10.59 5.01 21.40
C GLU A 190 -9.22 5.59 21.77
N LYS A 191 -8.15 4.80 21.67
CA LYS A 191 -6.83 5.11 22.26
C LYS A 191 -5.74 5.39 21.24
N HIS A 192 -6.05 5.34 19.94
CA HIS A 192 -5.06 5.48 18.86
C HIS A 192 -5.50 6.57 17.88
N CYS A 193 -4.51 7.29 17.37
CA CYS A 193 -4.70 8.30 16.35
C CYS A 193 -4.44 7.70 14.96
N CYS A 194 -5.29 8.07 14.00
CA CYS A 194 -5.14 7.69 12.60
C CYS A 194 -4.15 8.64 11.90
N TYR A 195 -3.27 8.06 11.10
CA TYR A 195 -2.36 8.76 10.22
C TYR A 195 -2.42 8.17 8.81
N VAL A 196 -2.20 9.02 7.81
CA VAL A 196 -1.96 8.59 6.43
C VAL A 196 -0.51 8.89 6.08
N LEU A 197 0.20 7.85 5.64
CA LEU A 197 1.63 7.92 5.35
C LEU A 197 1.81 7.82 3.85
N LYS A 198 2.44 8.84 3.27
CA LYS A 198 2.94 8.78 1.91
C LYS A 198 4.37 8.29 1.94
N PHE A 199 4.61 7.13 1.35
CA PHE A 199 5.95 6.57 1.22
C PHE A 199 6.34 6.35 -0.23
N GLN A 200 7.62 6.16 -0.48
CA GLN A 200 8.13 5.67 -1.76
C GLN A 200 8.75 4.27 -1.59
N SER A 201 8.71 3.45 -2.64
CA SER A 201 9.45 2.18 -2.67
C SER A 201 9.88 1.84 -4.09
N HIS A 202 10.92 1.03 -4.21
CA HIS A 202 11.40 0.55 -5.50
C HIS A 202 10.34 -0.35 -6.17
N LEU A 203 10.20 -0.29 -7.50
CA LEU A 203 9.24 -1.09 -8.25
C LEU A 203 9.33 -2.58 -7.93
N SER A 204 10.55 -3.10 -7.77
CA SER A 204 10.78 -4.52 -7.45
C SER A 204 10.21 -4.98 -6.10
N ASN A 205 9.88 -4.05 -5.20
CA ASN A 205 9.31 -4.35 -3.88
C ASN A 205 7.80 -4.56 -3.92
N PHE A 206 7.13 -4.11 -4.98
CA PHE A 206 5.70 -4.32 -5.17
C PHE A 206 5.43 -5.69 -5.76
N ASP A 207 4.39 -6.34 -5.26
CA ASP A 207 3.87 -7.58 -5.79
C ASP A 207 3.09 -7.35 -7.08
N CYS A 208 3.09 -8.34 -7.99
CA CYS A 208 2.39 -8.27 -9.26
C CYS A 208 0.89 -8.03 -9.12
N MET A 209 0.27 -8.44 -8.00
CA MET A 209 -1.14 -8.13 -7.72
C MET A 209 -1.45 -6.63 -7.66
N SER A 210 -0.44 -5.76 -7.50
CA SER A 210 -0.60 -4.31 -7.55
C SER A 210 -0.82 -3.76 -8.97
N PHE A 211 -0.56 -4.57 -10.00
CA PHE A 211 -0.53 -4.15 -11.39
C PHE A 211 -1.56 -4.98 -12.17
N GLY A 212 -2.70 -4.37 -12.49
CA GLY A 212 -3.81 -5.06 -13.15
C GLY A 212 -3.37 -5.80 -14.42
N GLY A 213 -3.76 -7.07 -14.54
CA GLY A 213 -3.42 -7.90 -15.70
C GLY A 213 -1.98 -8.45 -15.72
N VAL A 214 -1.16 -8.19 -14.70
CA VAL A 214 0.19 -8.75 -14.57
C VAL A 214 0.15 -10.04 -13.76
N GLU A 215 0.56 -11.15 -14.37
CA GLU A 215 0.44 -12.49 -13.79
C GLU A 215 1.62 -12.87 -12.88
N SER A 216 2.79 -12.25 -13.08
CA SER A 216 3.98 -12.62 -12.32
C SER A 216 4.92 -11.45 -12.01
N ASN A 217 5.75 -11.65 -11.00
CA ASN A 217 6.68 -10.63 -10.55
C ASN A 217 7.82 -10.30 -11.54
N ASN A 218 8.05 -11.16 -12.55
CA ASN A 218 9.13 -11.03 -13.54
C ASN A 218 8.71 -10.24 -14.80
N GLN A 219 7.43 -9.88 -14.91
CA GLN A 219 6.87 -9.11 -16.03
C GLN A 219 7.12 -7.61 -15.83
N GLU A 220 8.39 -7.21 -15.88
CA GLU A 220 8.79 -5.85 -15.56
C GLU A 220 8.30 -4.82 -16.60
N LEU A 221 8.34 -5.17 -17.89
CA LEU A 221 7.86 -4.29 -18.95
C LEU A 221 6.36 -4.02 -18.80
N GLU A 222 5.56 -5.05 -18.49
CA GLU A 222 4.12 -4.95 -18.31
C GLU A 222 3.77 -4.10 -17.08
N LYS A 223 4.50 -4.26 -15.97
CA LYS A 223 4.36 -3.38 -14.79
C LYS A 223 4.63 -1.91 -15.16
N ARG A 224 5.67 -1.65 -15.95
CA ARG A 224 6.06 -0.31 -16.39
C ARG A 224 5.05 0.31 -17.33
N ILE A 225 4.53 -0.47 -18.27
CA ILE A 225 3.42 -0.06 -19.16
C ILE A 225 2.19 0.27 -18.32
N TRP A 226 1.84 -0.56 -17.34
CA TRP A 226 0.72 -0.31 -16.43
C TRP A 226 0.90 1.00 -15.66
N ILE A 227 2.11 1.30 -15.17
CA ILE A 227 2.39 2.56 -14.45
C ILE A 227 2.16 3.77 -15.36
N ILE A 228 2.64 3.71 -16.60
CA ILE A 228 2.41 4.77 -17.60
C ILE A 228 0.92 4.95 -17.81
N ASP A 229 0.18 3.86 -18.00
CA ASP A 229 -1.27 3.88 -18.21
C ASP A 229 -1.99 4.53 -17.04
N LYS A 230 -1.66 4.13 -15.81
CA LYS A 230 -2.27 4.64 -14.58
C LYS A 230 -2.02 6.13 -14.38
N VAL A 231 -0.81 6.62 -14.68
CA VAL A 231 -0.49 8.06 -14.59
C VAL A 231 -1.32 8.86 -15.59
N LEU A 232 -1.44 8.38 -16.83
CA LEU A 232 -2.25 9.03 -17.86
C LEU A 232 -3.74 9.02 -17.49
N GLU A 233 -4.24 7.90 -16.99
CA GLU A 233 -5.63 7.73 -16.52
C GLU A 233 -5.96 8.70 -15.39
N ASN A 234 -5.14 8.73 -14.33
CA ASN A 234 -5.31 9.62 -13.19
C ASN A 234 -5.42 11.08 -13.64
N GLN A 235 -4.55 11.51 -14.55
CA GLN A 235 -4.53 12.89 -15.01
C GLN A 235 -5.77 13.26 -15.83
N ARG A 236 -6.40 12.31 -16.54
CA ARG A 236 -7.58 12.61 -17.37
C ARG A 236 -8.90 12.43 -16.65
N TYR A 237 -9.01 11.40 -15.83
CA TYR A 237 -10.27 10.95 -15.25
C TYR A 237 -10.32 11.16 -13.75
N GLY A 238 -9.19 11.48 -13.11
CA GLY A 238 -9.12 11.56 -11.66
C GLY A 238 -8.95 10.17 -11.03
N TYR A 239 -9.35 10.03 -9.76
CA TYR A 239 -9.30 8.75 -9.03
C TYR A 239 -10.65 8.03 -9.06
N GLU A 240 -11.21 7.77 -10.25
CA GLU A 240 -12.51 7.08 -10.37
C GLU A 240 -12.49 5.68 -9.74
N GLU A 241 -11.35 4.99 -9.85
CA GLU A 241 -11.14 3.67 -9.24
C GLU A 241 -10.05 3.69 -8.18
N THR A 242 -10.33 3.02 -7.05
CA THR A 242 -9.32 2.75 -6.03
C THR A 242 -8.36 1.67 -6.52
N CYS A 243 -7.09 2.01 -6.61
CA CYS A 243 -6.01 1.09 -6.93
C CYS A 243 -5.18 0.78 -5.69
N TYR A 244 -5.19 -0.48 -5.28
CA TYR A 244 -4.38 -0.97 -4.18
C TYR A 244 -2.95 -1.22 -4.63
N SER A 245 -2.04 -1.12 -3.67
CA SER A 245 -0.66 -1.54 -3.81
C SER A 245 -0.33 -2.52 -2.70
N HIS A 246 0.29 -3.61 -3.10
CA HIS A 246 0.72 -4.69 -2.22
C HIS A 246 2.24 -4.79 -2.30
N LEU A 247 2.91 -4.62 -1.18
CA LEU A 247 4.33 -4.96 -1.10
C LEU A 247 4.50 -6.48 -1.04
N LYS A 248 5.67 -6.95 -1.43
CA LYS A 248 6.05 -8.35 -1.16
C LYS A 248 6.16 -8.58 0.33
N GLY A 249 5.74 -9.75 0.81
CA GLY A 249 5.67 -10.11 2.24
C GLY A 249 6.82 -9.62 3.13
N PRO A 250 8.10 -9.89 2.82
CA PRO A 250 9.21 -9.53 3.70
C PRO A 250 9.61 -8.04 3.64
N VAL A 251 9.00 -7.24 2.76
CA VAL A 251 9.37 -5.84 2.58
C VAL A 251 8.83 -4.99 3.72
N SER A 252 9.72 -4.15 4.28
CA SER A 252 9.40 -3.02 5.15
C SER A 252 9.85 -1.72 4.50
N ILE A 253 9.21 -0.60 4.83
CA ILE A 253 9.60 0.73 4.36
C ILE A 253 10.34 1.46 5.47
N PRO A 254 11.64 1.76 5.33
CA PRO A 254 12.38 2.49 6.36
C PRO A 254 11.86 3.93 6.47
N PHE A 255 12.01 4.53 7.65
CA PHE A 255 11.49 5.88 7.93
C PHE A 255 11.93 6.95 6.91
N ARG A 256 13.17 6.86 6.41
CA ARG A 256 13.71 7.79 5.38
C ARG A 256 12.95 7.78 4.04
N ASP A 257 12.21 6.70 3.77
CA ASP A 257 11.42 6.53 2.55
C ASP A 257 9.94 6.90 2.76
N ILE A 258 9.55 7.23 4.00
CA ILE A 258 8.29 7.88 4.32
C ILE A 258 8.47 9.38 4.06
N LYS A 259 7.79 9.89 3.04
CA LYS A 259 7.95 11.28 2.55
C LYS A 259 7.10 12.27 3.31
N THR A 260 5.89 11.86 3.65
CA THR A 260 4.96 12.70 4.39
C THR A 260 4.13 11.84 5.33
N ILE A 261 3.88 12.36 6.53
CA ILE A 261 2.94 11.78 7.48
C ILE A 261 1.87 12.84 7.71
N TYR A 262 0.63 12.48 7.43
CA TYR A 262 -0.52 13.34 7.59
C TYR A 262 -1.32 12.86 8.79
N THR A 263 -1.76 13.79 9.64
CA THR A 263 -2.99 13.60 10.41
C THR A 263 -4.17 13.47 9.45
N LEU A 264 -5.32 12.99 9.94
CA LEU A 264 -6.50 12.82 9.10
C LEU A 264 -6.95 14.14 8.44
N ASP A 265 -6.90 15.25 9.18
CA ASP A 265 -7.30 16.56 8.65
C ASP A 265 -6.30 17.09 7.62
N GLU A 266 -5.00 16.93 7.85
CA GLU A 266 -3.97 17.28 6.87
C GLU A 266 -4.10 16.45 5.59
N TYR A 267 -4.39 15.15 5.71
CA TYR A 267 -4.61 14.28 4.56
C TYR A 267 -5.81 14.74 3.74
N LYS A 268 -6.96 14.97 4.40
CA LYS A 268 -8.18 15.42 3.71
C LYS A 268 -7.97 16.75 3.00
N ASN A 269 -7.27 17.69 3.64
CA ASN A 269 -6.93 18.97 3.04
C ASN A 269 -5.98 18.81 1.84
N ALA A 270 -4.92 18.01 1.97
CA ALA A 270 -3.93 17.81 0.92
C ALA A 270 -4.46 17.07 -0.31
N TYR A 271 -5.43 16.17 -0.12
CA TYR A 271 -6.01 15.34 -1.18
C TYR A 271 -7.41 15.78 -1.60
N HIS A 272 -7.89 16.92 -1.08
CA HIS A 272 -9.22 17.48 -1.36
C HIS A 272 -10.37 16.47 -1.13
N VAL A 273 -10.23 15.64 -0.10
CA VAL A 273 -11.23 14.64 0.30
C VAL A 273 -12.40 15.37 0.96
N LYS A 274 -13.60 15.10 0.46
CA LYS A 274 -14.86 15.65 1.00
C LYS A 274 -15.40 14.85 2.18
#